data_AF-A0A367YS48-F1
#
_entry.id   AF-A0A367YS48-F1
#
_cell.length_a   1.000
_cell.length_b   1.000
_cell.length_c   1.000
_cell.angle_alpha   90.00
_cell.angle_beta   90.00
_cell.angle_gamma   90.00
#
_symmetry.space_group_name_H-M   'P 1'
#
loop_
_entity.id
_entity.type
_entity.pdbx_description
1 polymer ?
#
loop_
_entity_poly.entity_id
_entity_poly.type
_entity_poly.pdbx_seq_one_letter_code
_entity_poly.pdbx_strand_id
1 'polypeptide(L)'
;MAMTCRLQRDEDQDLIYDVHRAAFSSNLHGRLPAAIGSSPQFVPGWSWVVERDDVLIGHGMASWTFLDLDGGGSVDCRTCPPSQSCPDTSGAGPARR
;
A
#
# COMPACT_ATOMS: atom_id res chain seq x y z
N MET A 1 15.13 12.20 14.04
CA MET A 1 14.43 11.62 12.88
C MET A 1 12.96 11.59 13.19
N ALA A 2 12.19 12.44 12.52
CA ALA A 2 10.73 12.42 12.65
C ALA A 2 10.17 11.44 11.62
N MET A 3 9.22 10.61 12.04
CA MET A 3 8.51 9.69 11.18
C MET A 3 7.03 9.97 11.33
N THR A 4 6.36 10.24 10.22
CA THR A 4 4.93 10.58 10.19
C THR A 4 4.19 9.56 9.36
N CYS A 5 2.98 9.22 9.81
CA CYS A 5 2.02 8.43 9.06
C CYS A 5 0.78 9.30 8.87
N ARG A 6 0.33 9.43 7.63
CA ARG A 6 -0.83 10.26 7.28
C ARG A 6 -1.65 9.61 6.19
N LEU A 7 -2.90 10.06 6.05
CA LEU A 7 -3.72 9.69 4.91
C LEU A 7 -3.05 10.11 3.59
N GLN A 8 -3.17 9.24 2.60
CA GLN A 8 -2.80 9.54 1.22
C GLN A 8 -3.63 10.73 0.70
N ARG A 9 -2.98 11.57 -0.10
CA ARG A 9 -3.59 12.65 -0.88
C ARG A 9 -3.45 12.34 -2.37
N ASP A 10 -4.25 13.03 -3.19
CA ASP A 10 -4.19 12.89 -4.65
C ASP A 10 -2.85 13.35 -5.23
N GLU A 11 -2.16 14.28 -4.57
CA GLU A 11 -0.82 14.75 -4.97
C GLU A 11 0.29 13.72 -4.71
N ASP A 12 0.05 12.68 -3.91
CA ASP A 12 1.07 11.67 -3.56
C ASP A 12 1.27 10.61 -4.65
N GLN A 13 0.45 10.59 -5.71
CA GLN A 13 0.37 9.47 -6.67
C GLN A 13 1.70 9.16 -7.36
N ASP A 14 2.43 10.19 -7.79
CA ASP A 14 3.74 10.01 -8.45
C ASP A 14 4.79 9.45 -7.47
N LEU A 15 4.78 9.92 -6.23
CA LEU A 15 5.69 9.43 -5.18
C LEU A 15 5.34 7.98 -4.79
N ILE A 16 4.05 7.65 -4.70
CA ILE A 16 3.57 6.30 -4.43
C ILE A 16 3.99 5.34 -5.56
N TYR A 17 3.88 5.78 -6.82
CA TYR A 17 4.38 5.02 -7.97
C TYR A 17 5.87 4.71 -7.78
N ASP A 18 6.67 5.71 -7.44
CA ASP A 18 8.12 5.53 -7.28
C ASP A 18 8.47 4.62 -6.10
N VAL A 19 7.77 4.71 -4.97
CA VAL A 19 7.98 3.82 -3.82
C VAL A 19 7.68 2.37 -4.19
N HIS A 20 6.55 2.09 -4.85
CA HIS A 20 6.21 0.72 -5.27
C HIS A 20 7.16 0.22 -6.37
N ARG A 21 7.53 1.08 -7.32
CA ARG A 21 8.52 0.74 -8.35
C ARG A 21 9.87 0.39 -7.75
N ALA A 22 10.35 1.17 -6.77
CA ALA A 22 11.62 0.95 -6.10
C ALA A 22 11.60 -0.32 -5.24
N ALA A 23 10.55 -0.54 -4.44
CA ALA A 23 10.41 -1.71 -3.58
C ALA A 23 10.45 -3.05 -4.35
N PHE A 24 9.92 -3.07 -5.57
CA PHE A 24 9.84 -4.27 -6.40
C PHE A 24 10.77 -4.28 -7.63
N SER A 25 11.58 -3.23 -7.80
CA SER A 25 12.39 -3.03 -9.02
C SER A 25 11.60 -3.20 -10.32
N SER A 26 10.36 -2.69 -10.36
CA SER A 26 9.39 -3.01 -11.43
C SER A 26 8.40 -1.88 -11.71
N ASN A 27 8.37 -1.41 -12.96
CA ASN A 27 7.38 -0.43 -13.43
C ASN A 27 5.94 -0.96 -13.33
N LEU A 28 5.75 -2.29 -13.47
CA LEU A 28 4.43 -2.90 -13.31
C LEU A 28 3.92 -2.70 -11.89
N HIS A 29 4.79 -2.91 -10.89
CA HIS A 29 4.41 -2.73 -9.49
C HIS A 29 4.17 -1.27 -9.12
N GLY A 30 4.91 -0.33 -9.73
CA GLY A 30 4.62 1.11 -9.59
C GLY A 30 3.19 1.48 -10.01
N ARG A 31 2.61 0.78 -11.01
CA ARG A 31 1.25 1.05 -11.50
C ARG A 31 0.14 0.41 -10.65
N LEU A 32 0.47 -0.55 -9.77
CA LEU A 32 -0.52 -1.29 -8.99
C LEU A 32 -1.36 -0.39 -8.07
N PRO A 33 -0.79 0.58 -7.34
CA PRO A 33 -1.59 1.45 -6.48
C PRO A 33 -2.69 2.22 -7.23
N ALA A 34 -2.36 2.77 -8.40
CA ALA A 34 -3.34 3.48 -9.23
C ALA A 34 -4.43 2.52 -9.76
N ALA A 35 -4.03 1.32 -10.19
CA ALA A 35 -4.98 0.30 -10.65
C ALA A 35 -5.95 -0.12 -9.53
N ILE A 36 -5.43 -0.42 -8.33
CA ILE A 36 -6.25 -0.75 -7.16
C ILE A 36 -7.14 0.43 -6.79
N GLY A 37 -6.60 1.66 -6.73
CA GLY A 37 -7.36 2.87 -6.37
C GLY A 37 -8.50 3.20 -7.34
N SER A 38 -8.40 2.78 -8.60
CA SER A 38 -9.48 2.90 -9.59
C SER A 38 -10.52 1.78 -9.55
N SER A 39 -10.27 0.72 -8.78
CA SER A 39 -11.17 -0.43 -8.70
C SER A 39 -12.36 -0.16 -7.76
N PRO A 40 -13.54 -0.76 -8.03
CA PRO A 40 -14.68 -0.67 -7.13
C PRO A 40 -14.46 -1.37 -5.78
N GLN A 41 -13.40 -2.20 -5.68
CA GLN A 41 -13.01 -2.86 -4.44
C GLN A 41 -12.16 -1.97 -3.52
N PHE A 42 -11.64 -0.84 -4.01
CA PHE A 42 -10.88 0.08 -3.19
C PHE A 42 -11.70 0.61 -2.01
N VAL A 43 -11.06 0.78 -0.85
CA VAL A 43 -11.69 1.39 0.33
C VAL A 43 -11.19 2.83 0.48
N PRO A 44 -11.98 3.85 0.10
CA PRO A 44 -11.60 5.24 0.26
C PRO A 44 -11.30 5.59 1.72
N GLY A 45 -10.29 6.43 1.94
CA GLY A 45 -9.86 6.84 3.28
C GLY A 45 -9.07 5.78 4.06
N TRP A 46 -8.81 4.62 3.47
CA TRP A 46 -8.00 3.54 4.06
C TRP A 46 -6.68 3.36 3.31
N SER A 47 -6.17 4.46 2.76
CA SER A 47 -4.85 4.53 2.15
C SER A 47 -4.00 5.55 2.88
N TRP A 48 -2.75 5.20 3.15
CA TRP A 48 -1.84 5.98 3.96
C TRP A 48 -0.42 5.94 3.40
N VAL A 49 0.32 6.99 3.71
CA VAL A 49 1.73 7.13 3.36
C VAL A 49 2.55 7.30 4.64
N VAL A 50 3.80 6.87 4.55
CA VAL A 50 4.79 6.99 5.61
C VAL A 50 5.90 7.89 5.12
N GLU A 51 6.18 8.95 5.87
CA GLU A 51 7.23 9.91 5.56
C GLU A 51 8.33 9.86 6.62
N ARG A 52 9.57 10.05 6.20
CA ARG A 52 10.72 10.28 7.05
C ARG A 52 11.44 11.50 6.54
N ASP A 53 11.58 12.52 7.38
CA ASP A 53 12.27 13.78 7.06
C ASP A 53 11.79 14.36 5.70
N ASP A 54 10.46 14.47 5.55
CA ASP A 54 9.73 14.95 4.36
C ASP A 54 9.88 14.10 3.08
N VAL A 55 10.46 12.90 3.17
CA VAL A 55 10.55 11.94 2.06
C VAL A 55 9.52 10.83 2.26
N LEU A 56 8.70 10.57 1.24
CA LEU A 56 7.76 9.44 1.23
C LEU A 56 8.56 8.13 1.09
N ILE A 57 8.53 7.30 2.14
CA ILE A 57 9.28 6.05 2.23
C ILE A 57 8.40 4.82 2.28
N GLY A 58 7.08 4.98 2.35
CA GLY A 58 6.17 3.85 2.36
C GLY A 58 4.74 4.22 2.00
N HIS A 59 4.00 3.23 1.53
CA HIS A 59 2.60 3.36 1.15
C HIS A 59 1.86 2.06 1.49
N GLY A 60 0.65 2.19 2.03
CA GLY A 60 -0.25 1.08 2.28
C GLY A 60 -1.68 1.47 1.92
N MET A 61 -2.44 0.51 1.38
CA MET A 61 -3.82 0.71 0.97
C MET A 61 -4.68 -0.51 1.27
N ALA A 62 -5.99 -0.34 1.31
CA ALA A 62 -6.94 -1.42 1.53
C ALA A 62 -7.91 -1.58 0.36
N SER A 63 -8.23 -2.83 0.05
CA SER A 63 -9.31 -3.20 -0.87
C SER A 63 -10.08 -4.41 -0.35
N TRP A 64 -11.32 -4.54 -0.79
CA TRP A 64 -12.12 -5.73 -0.59
C TRP A 64 -11.60 -6.86 -1.48
N THR A 65 -11.57 -8.07 -0.93
CA THR A 65 -11.39 -9.30 -1.69
C THR A 65 -12.49 -10.29 -1.31
N PHE A 66 -12.82 -11.17 -2.25
CA PHE A 66 -13.71 -12.30 -1.99
C PHE A 66 -12.85 -13.52 -1.74
N LEU A 67 -13.10 -14.18 -0.61
CA LEU A 67 -12.52 -15.50 -0.33
C LEU A 67 -13.60 -16.54 -0.57
N ASP A 68 -13.38 -17.41 -1.55
CA ASP A 68 -14.19 -18.61 -1.74
C ASP A 68 -13.76 -19.65 -0.70
N LEU A 69 -14.74 -20.14 0.05
CA LEU A 69 -14.53 -21.19 1.04
C LEU A 69 -14.78 -22.56 0.38
N ASP A 70 -13.88 -23.50 0.65
CA ASP A 70 -14.02 -24.90 0.24
C ASP A 70 -15.30 -25.49 0.88
N GLY A 71 -16.39 -25.49 0.12
CA GLY A 71 -17.74 -25.79 0.61
C GLY A 71 -18.86 -24.95 -0.03
N GLY A 72 -18.53 -23.94 -0.84
CA GLY A 72 -19.50 -23.20 -1.66
C GLY A 72 -20.04 -21.91 -1.05
N GLY A 73 -19.33 -21.32 -0.08
CA GLY A 73 -19.65 -20.00 0.48
C GLY A 73 -18.62 -18.95 0.10
N SER A 74 -19.01 -17.68 0.06
CA SER A 74 -18.11 -16.54 -0.14
C SER A 74 -18.20 -15.58 1.04
N VAL A 75 -17.07 -15.02 1.48
CA VAL A 75 -17.00 -14.03 2.56
C VAL A 75 -16.26 -12.79 2.09
N ASP A 76 -16.86 -11.61 2.32
CA ASP A 76 -16.22 -10.32 2.10
C ASP A 76 -15.11 -10.11 3.12
N CYS A 77 -13.88 -10.00 2.65
CA CYS A 77 -12.71 -9.80 3.49
C CYS A 77 -12.01 -8.49 3.12
N ARG A 78 -11.66 -7.69 4.13
CA ARG A 78 -10.72 -6.57 3.92
C ARG A 78 -9.33 -7.15 3.77
N THR A 79 -8.67 -6.80 2.67
CA THR A 79 -7.27 -7.07 2.48
C THR A 79 -6.48 -5.76 2.53
N CYS A 80 -5.25 -5.83 3.04
CA CYS A 80 -4.24 -4.80 2.85
C CYS A 80 -3.27 -5.26 1.75
N PRO A 81 -3.63 -5.17 0.46
CA PRO A 81 -2.67 -5.40 -0.61
C PRO A 81 -1.75 -4.18 -0.77
N PRO A 82 -0.62 -4.38 -1.44
CA PRO A 82 0.71 -4.42 -0.85
C PRO A 82 1.03 -3.21 0.05
N SER A 83 1.38 -3.48 1.31
CA SER A 83 2.07 -2.54 2.19
C SER A 83 3.57 -2.55 1.86
N GLN A 84 4.12 -1.42 1.43
CA GLN A 84 5.53 -1.34 1.00
C GLN A 84 6.29 -0.22 1.68
N SER A 85 7.59 -0.47 1.86
CA SER A 85 8.59 0.50 2.29
C SER A 85 9.73 0.53 1.28
N CYS A 86 10.34 1.70 1.03
CA CYS A 86 11.53 1.85 0.22
C CYS A 86 12.64 0.90 0.70
N PRO A 87 13.39 0.24 -0.22
CA PRO A 87 14.44 -0.72 0.13
C PRO A 87 15.48 -0.15 1.11
N ASP A 88 15.88 1.11 0.93
CA ASP A 88 16.87 1.79 1.77
C ASP A 88 16.39 2.03 3.22
N THR A 89 15.10 1.81 3.49
CA THR A 89 14.47 1.93 4.81
C THR A 89 13.87 0.62 5.32
N SER A 90 13.90 -0.43 4.48
CA SER A 90 13.36 -1.75 4.82
C SER A 90 14.32 -2.45 5.79
N GLY A 91 13.89 -2.58 7.06
CA GLY A 91 14.70 -3.15 8.14
C GLY A 91 14.53 -2.52 9.53
N ALA A 92 13.71 -1.46 9.68
CA ALA A 92 13.60 -0.69 10.94
C ALA A 92 12.27 -0.86 11.72
N GLY A 93 11.60 -2.01 11.60
CA GLY A 93 10.37 -2.31 12.36
C GLY A 93 10.43 -3.69 13.03
N PRO A 94 9.97 -3.85 14.29
CA PRO A 94 9.98 -5.15 14.94
C PRO A 94 9.00 -6.07 14.21
N ALA A 95 9.52 -7.12 13.60
CA ALA A 95 8.73 -8.27 13.19
C ALA A 95 8.06 -8.85 14.43
N ARG A 96 6.79 -8.54 14.66
CA ARG A 96 5.99 -9.30 15.62
C ARG A 96 5.64 -10.63 14.96
N ARG A 97 6.31 -11.68 15.46
CA ARG A 97 5.90 -13.09 15.34
C ARG A 97 4.51 -13.29 15.88
#